data_AF-A0A6J6PPE6-F1
#
_entry.id   AF-A0A6J6PPE6-F1
#
_cell.length_a   1.000
_cell.length_b   1.000
_cell.length_c   1.000
_cell.angle_alpha   90.00
_cell.angle_beta   90.00
_cell.angle_gamma   90.00
#
_symmetry.space_group_name_H-M   'P 1'
#
loop_
_entity.id
_entity.type
_entity.pdbx_description
1 polymer ?
#
loop_
_entity_poly.entity_id
_entity_poly.type
_entity_poly.pdbx_seq_one_letter_code
_entity_poly.pdbx_strand_id
1 'polypeptide(L)'
;MAALLGVLSSWAVLHLFGHTRSWPWRVADLQPRKHRQSRKHSQHRTPTPTRATRPRQTHRQIQSEIPAAVDMLQLAVSAGHSLHTAVAAVAGSGTGPVIEGLAEVQQRFERGGQLVDELAKLPDRLGPELQPLCTTLIVSASSGAPLGPSLQRLADAQRRRVRRYKEERVRRLPVLLLAPLITLVLPAFVMLTVVPVAITTARTGLTPLNSSPPLNSLPLPDTLPLPNTDAPASPP
;
A
#
# COMPACT_ATOMS: atom_id res chain seq x y z
N MET A 1 -18.82 22.57 35.03
CA MET A 1 -18.73 22.56 33.55
C MET A 1 -17.54 21.76 33.01
N ALA A 2 -16.35 21.77 33.62
CA ALA A 2 -15.17 21.02 33.13
C ALA A 2 -15.37 19.48 33.09
N ALA A 3 -16.13 18.90 34.02
CA ALA A 3 -16.41 17.45 34.04
C ALA A 3 -17.32 16.99 32.88
N LEU A 4 -18.29 17.83 32.47
CA LEU A 4 -19.21 17.51 31.36
C LEU A 4 -18.49 17.56 30.00
N LEU A 5 -17.49 18.44 29.86
CA LEU A 5 -16.61 18.49 28.68
C LEU A 5 -15.70 17.25 28.59
N GLY A 6 -15.25 16.70 29.73
CA GLY A 6 -14.47 15.46 29.79
C GLY A 6 -15.27 14.23 29.36
N VAL A 7 -16.54 14.14 29.77
CA VAL A 7 -17.44 13.03 29.39
C VAL A 7 -17.85 13.13 27.92
N LEU A 8 -18.11 14.33 27.38
CA LEU A 8 -18.35 14.52 25.94
C LEU A 8 -17.14 14.16 25.09
N SER A 9 -15.93 14.48 25.55
CA SER A 9 -14.67 14.11 24.90
C SER A 9 -14.46 12.59 24.92
N SER A 10 -14.67 11.94 26.07
CA SER A 10 -14.56 10.48 26.20
C SER A 10 -15.62 9.74 25.36
N TRP A 11 -16.84 10.29 25.28
CA TRP A 11 -17.92 9.77 24.45
C TRP A 11 -17.67 9.98 22.95
N ALA A 12 -17.13 11.14 22.55
CA ALA A 12 -16.70 11.39 21.17
C ALA A 12 -15.54 10.49 20.75
N VAL A 13 -14.59 10.22 21.65
CA VAL A 13 -13.47 9.29 21.42
C VAL A 13 -14.00 7.87 21.26
N LEU A 14 -14.89 7.39 22.13
CA LEU A 14 -15.48 6.04 21.99
C LEU A 14 -16.37 5.89 20.74
N HIS A 15 -17.09 6.93 20.32
CA HIS A 15 -17.92 6.88 19.13
C HIS A 15 -17.10 6.95 17.84
N LEU A 16 -15.97 7.66 17.85
CA LEU A 16 -15.00 7.67 16.75
C LEU A 16 -14.20 6.35 16.68
N PHE A 17 -13.95 5.71 17.83
CA PHE A 17 -13.26 4.40 17.94
C PHE A 17 -14.18 3.20 17.68
N GLY A 18 -15.49 3.34 17.88
CA GLY A 18 -16.48 2.30 17.62
C GLY A 18 -16.72 2.04 16.13
N HIS A 19 -16.58 3.07 15.29
CA HIS A 19 -16.77 2.97 13.83
C HIS A 19 -15.53 2.44 13.08
N THR A 20 -14.36 2.38 13.72
CA THR A 20 -13.12 1.87 13.10
C THR A 20 -12.93 0.36 13.27
N ARG A 21 -13.92 -0.35 13.82
CA ARG A 21 -13.88 -1.81 14.02
C ARG A 21 -13.96 -2.64 12.74
N SER A 22 -14.16 -2.02 11.56
CA SER A 22 -14.30 -2.72 10.28
C SER A 22 -13.12 -2.56 9.29
N TRP A 23 -11.95 -2.03 9.67
CA TRP A 23 -10.85 -1.73 8.73
C TRP A 23 -9.44 -2.01 9.29
N PRO A 24 -8.38 -2.30 8.49
CA PRO A 24 -8.27 -2.91 7.16
C PRO A 24 -7.15 -3.98 7.11
N TRP A 25 -6.99 -4.85 8.13
CA TRP A 25 -5.93 -5.88 8.17
C TRP A 25 -6.11 -7.03 7.14
N ARG A 26 -7.12 -6.95 6.28
CA ARG A 26 -7.27 -7.78 5.07
C ARG A 26 -6.16 -7.57 4.04
N VAL A 27 -5.22 -6.66 4.28
CA VAL A 27 -3.95 -6.54 3.53
C VAL A 27 -2.97 -7.69 3.86
N ALA A 28 -3.31 -8.56 4.82
CA ALA A 28 -2.71 -9.90 4.93
C ALA A 28 -2.97 -10.80 3.70
N ASP A 29 -3.78 -10.36 2.73
CA ASP A 29 -3.88 -10.96 1.39
C ASP A 29 -2.65 -10.67 0.50
N LEU A 30 -1.54 -10.21 1.07
CA LEU A 30 -0.21 -10.68 0.65
C LEU A 30 -0.08 -12.19 0.91
N GLN A 31 -1.01 -13.00 0.38
CA GLN A 31 -0.65 -14.35 0.03
C GLN A 31 0.25 -14.23 -1.20
N PRO A 32 1.58 -14.47 -1.08
CA PRO A 32 2.29 -14.96 -2.24
C PRO A 32 1.46 -16.17 -2.69
N ARG A 33 0.89 -16.08 -3.90
CA ARG A 33 0.16 -17.18 -4.52
C ARG A 33 1.10 -18.37 -4.37
N LYS A 34 0.80 -19.27 -3.42
CA LYS A 34 1.62 -20.46 -3.16
C LYS A 34 1.88 -21.02 -4.54
N HIS A 35 3.15 -21.25 -4.88
CA HIS A 35 3.48 -22.19 -5.93
C HIS A 35 2.64 -23.42 -5.60
N ARG A 36 1.53 -23.58 -6.31
CA ARG A 36 0.76 -24.80 -6.31
C ARG A 36 1.62 -25.71 -7.16
N GLN A 37 2.76 -26.10 -6.56
CA GLN A 37 3.47 -27.31 -6.88
C GLN A 37 2.40 -28.37 -6.74
N SER A 38 1.76 -28.62 -7.87
CA SER A 38 1.04 -29.83 -8.13
C SER A 38 2.10 -30.92 -8.14
N ARG A 39 2.54 -31.31 -6.94
CA ARG A 39 2.87 -32.70 -6.63
C ARG A 39 1.57 -33.48 -6.84
N LYS A 40 1.22 -33.70 -8.10
CA LYS A 40 0.33 -34.76 -8.56
C LYS A 40 1.12 -35.40 -9.69
N HIS A 41 1.91 -36.41 -9.34
CA HIS A 41 1.44 -37.78 -9.46
C HIS A 41 1.06 -38.02 -10.91
N SER A 42 2.00 -38.63 -11.64
CA SER A 42 1.80 -39.44 -12.83
C SER A 42 0.34 -39.82 -13.03
N GLN A 43 -0.36 -39.08 -13.88
CA GLN A 43 -1.70 -39.48 -14.29
C GLN A 43 -1.91 -39.12 -15.74
N HIS A 44 -1.66 -40.12 -16.59
CA HIS A 44 -2.22 -40.23 -17.92
C HIS A 44 -3.71 -39.91 -17.87
N ARG A 45 -4.10 -38.75 -18.39
CA ARG A 45 -5.47 -38.47 -18.80
C ARG A 45 -5.44 -37.77 -20.15
N THR A 46 -6.05 -38.44 -21.13
CA THR A 46 -6.37 -37.94 -22.46
C THR A 46 -7.21 -36.64 -22.35
N PRO A 47 -6.88 -35.58 -23.10
CA PRO A 47 -7.68 -34.37 -23.08
C PRO A 47 -8.87 -34.49 -24.05
N THR A 48 -10.08 -34.43 -23.52
CA THR A 48 -11.29 -34.12 -24.28
C THR A 48 -11.41 -32.59 -24.45
N PRO A 49 -11.71 -32.07 -25.65
CA PRO A 49 -11.75 -30.63 -25.88
C PRO A 49 -13.10 -30.05 -25.48
N THR A 50 -13.20 -29.44 -24.29
CA THR A 50 -14.30 -28.50 -23.98
C THR A 50 -13.85 -27.07 -24.15
N ARG A 51 -14.26 -26.50 -25.28
CA ARG A 51 -14.22 -25.07 -25.63
C ARG A 51 -15.41 -24.38 -24.94
N ALA A 52 -15.16 -23.44 -24.01
CA ALA A 52 -16.00 -22.24 -23.82
C ALA A 52 -15.52 -21.37 -22.64
N THR A 53 -15.20 -20.11 -22.98
CA THR A 53 -15.42 -18.87 -22.19
C THR A 53 -14.77 -18.71 -20.80
N ARG A 54 -13.64 -17.97 -20.74
CA ARG A 54 -13.28 -17.11 -19.58
C ARG A 54 -12.17 -16.06 -19.89
N PRO A 55 -12.37 -15.12 -20.82
CA PRO A 55 -11.30 -14.23 -21.32
C PRO A 55 -10.59 -13.37 -20.25
N ARG A 56 -11.27 -12.99 -19.15
CA ARG A 56 -10.69 -12.08 -18.13
C ARG A 56 -9.83 -12.77 -17.06
N GLN A 57 -10.09 -14.05 -16.75
CA GLN A 57 -9.25 -14.81 -15.82
C GLN A 57 -7.95 -15.27 -16.49
N THR A 58 -8.00 -15.50 -17.81
CA THR A 58 -6.85 -15.96 -18.60
C THR A 58 -5.73 -14.91 -18.70
N HIS A 59 -6.04 -13.62 -18.89
CA HIS A 59 -5.02 -12.59 -19.13
C HIS A 59 -4.00 -12.46 -17.99
N ARG A 60 -4.46 -12.42 -16.74
CA ARG A 60 -3.56 -12.36 -15.56
C ARG A 60 -2.75 -13.64 -15.42
N GLN A 61 -3.33 -14.79 -15.74
CA GLN A 61 -2.65 -16.07 -15.69
C GLN A 61 -1.53 -16.13 -16.73
N ILE A 62 -1.83 -15.72 -17.96
CA ILE A 62 -0.86 -15.60 -19.06
C ILE A 62 0.27 -14.65 -18.68
N GLN A 63 -0.04 -13.44 -18.20
CA GLN A 63 0.98 -12.48 -17.74
C GLN A 63 1.91 -13.06 -16.67
N SER A 64 1.38 -13.88 -15.75
CA SER A 64 2.18 -14.51 -14.70
C SER A 64 3.05 -15.67 -15.18
N GLU A 65 2.73 -16.28 -16.31
CA GLU A 65 3.40 -17.45 -16.87
C GLU A 65 4.50 -17.08 -17.87
N ILE A 66 4.35 -15.96 -18.58
CA ILE A 66 5.34 -15.46 -19.56
C ILE A 66 6.77 -15.44 -19.00
N PRO A 67 7.08 -14.92 -17.79
CA PRO A 67 8.44 -14.90 -17.28
C PRO A 67 9.06 -16.30 -17.17
N ALA A 68 8.28 -17.28 -16.70
CA ALA A 68 8.75 -18.65 -16.55
C ALA A 68 9.01 -19.31 -17.92
N ALA A 69 8.12 -19.10 -18.89
CA ALA A 69 8.31 -19.60 -20.25
C ALA A 69 9.55 -18.98 -20.93
N VAL A 70 9.78 -17.68 -20.73
CA VAL A 70 10.97 -16.97 -21.24
C VAL A 70 12.24 -17.53 -20.60
N ASP A 71 12.25 -17.76 -19.28
CA ASP A 71 13.40 -18.34 -18.57
C ASP A 71 13.73 -19.75 -19.08
N MET A 72 12.71 -20.59 -19.35
CA MET A 72 12.91 -21.93 -19.91
C MET A 72 13.44 -21.88 -21.36
N LEU A 73 12.90 -20.98 -22.20
CA LEU A 73 13.42 -20.77 -23.56
C LEU A 73 14.86 -20.29 -23.53
N GLN A 74 15.18 -19.35 -22.64
CA GLN A 74 16.55 -18.86 -22.46
C GLN A 74 17.47 -20.01 -22.05
N LEU A 75 17.07 -20.83 -21.07
CA LEU A 75 17.86 -21.98 -20.63
C LEU A 75 18.10 -22.99 -21.76
N ALA A 76 17.07 -23.31 -22.54
CA ALA A 76 17.19 -24.23 -23.68
C ALA A 76 18.17 -23.68 -24.73
N VAL A 77 18.03 -22.40 -25.10
CA VAL A 77 18.91 -21.75 -26.08
C VAL A 77 20.34 -21.63 -25.56
N SER A 78 20.53 -21.30 -24.28
CA SER A 78 21.85 -21.28 -23.63
C SER A 78 22.50 -22.67 -23.57
N ALA A 79 21.71 -23.74 -23.57
CA ALA A 79 22.20 -25.11 -23.69
C ALA A 79 22.52 -25.53 -25.15
N GLY A 80 22.44 -24.60 -26.11
CA GLY A 80 22.76 -24.86 -27.52
C GLY A 80 21.59 -25.37 -28.36
N HIS A 81 20.35 -25.36 -27.83
CA HIS A 81 19.18 -25.75 -28.62
C HIS A 81 18.88 -24.69 -29.69
N SER A 82 18.57 -25.17 -30.89
CA SER A 82 17.95 -24.35 -31.94
C SER A 82 16.59 -23.81 -31.47
N LEU A 83 16.09 -22.76 -32.12
CA LEU A 83 14.80 -22.16 -31.76
C LEU A 83 13.65 -23.19 -31.76
N HIS A 84 13.55 -24.03 -32.79
CA HIS A 84 12.46 -25.01 -32.88
C HIS A 84 12.57 -26.08 -31.78
N THR A 85 13.77 -26.59 -31.50
CA THR A 85 13.97 -27.56 -30.40
C THR A 85 13.76 -26.93 -29.03
N ALA A 86 14.12 -25.66 -28.85
CA ALA A 86 13.84 -24.92 -27.62
C ALA A 86 12.33 -24.75 -27.40
N VAL A 87 11.58 -24.37 -28.44
CA VAL A 87 10.11 -24.27 -28.37
C VAL A 87 9.48 -25.62 -28.07
N ALA A 88 9.94 -26.70 -28.70
CA ALA A 88 9.47 -28.06 -28.42
C ALA A 88 9.77 -28.49 -26.98
N ALA A 89 10.96 -28.20 -26.45
CA ALA A 89 11.34 -28.51 -25.08
C ALA A 89 10.45 -27.78 -24.06
N VAL A 90 10.17 -26.50 -24.31
CA VAL A 90 9.28 -25.71 -23.44
C VAL A 90 7.82 -26.16 -23.58
N ALA A 91 7.36 -26.49 -24.78
CA ALA A 91 6.04 -27.06 -25.00
C ALA A 91 5.80 -28.37 -24.21
N GLY A 92 6.84 -29.20 -24.03
CA GLY A 92 6.77 -30.43 -23.24
C GLY A 92 6.99 -30.27 -21.73
N SER A 93 7.31 -29.06 -21.25
CA SER A 93 7.77 -28.84 -19.88
C SER A 93 6.67 -28.81 -18.80
N GLY A 94 5.40 -28.66 -19.18
CA GLY A 94 4.32 -28.59 -18.20
C GLY A 94 2.97 -28.16 -18.78
N THR A 95 2.15 -27.55 -17.91
CA THR A 95 0.78 -27.10 -18.22
C THR A 95 0.62 -25.62 -17.96
N GLY A 96 -0.10 -24.93 -18.84
CA GLY A 96 -0.42 -23.51 -18.71
C GLY A 96 -0.74 -22.91 -20.07
N PRO A 97 -1.53 -21.82 -20.13
CA PRO A 97 -1.95 -21.22 -21.40
C PRO A 97 -0.79 -20.83 -22.33
N VAL A 98 0.37 -20.43 -21.80
CA VAL A 98 1.54 -20.09 -22.65
C VAL A 98 2.19 -21.37 -23.17
N ILE A 99 2.41 -22.36 -22.31
CA ILE A 99 2.99 -23.65 -22.70
C ILE A 99 2.09 -24.39 -23.70
N GLU A 100 0.78 -24.43 -23.45
CA GLU A 100 -0.21 -25.01 -24.36
C GLU A 100 -0.22 -24.28 -25.71
N GLY A 101 -0.13 -22.95 -25.69
CA GLY A 101 0.03 -22.15 -26.90
C GLY A 101 1.27 -22.51 -27.73
N LEU A 102 2.42 -22.68 -27.06
CA LEU A 102 3.66 -23.11 -27.70
C LEU A 102 3.58 -24.56 -28.19
N ALA A 103 2.92 -25.46 -27.45
CA ALA A 103 2.69 -26.84 -27.87
C ALA A 103 1.84 -26.91 -29.13
N GLU A 104 0.80 -26.07 -29.22
CA GLU A 104 0.01 -25.96 -30.43
C GLU A 104 0.80 -25.39 -31.63
N VAL A 105 1.68 -24.42 -31.40
CA VAL A 105 2.60 -23.90 -32.43
C VAL A 105 3.51 -25.02 -32.92
N GLN A 106 4.11 -25.77 -32.00
CA GLN A 106 4.97 -26.91 -32.33
C GLN A 106 4.21 -27.97 -33.12
N GLN A 107 3.00 -28.30 -32.71
CA GLN A 107 2.17 -29.29 -33.41
C GLN A 107 1.80 -28.83 -34.83
N ARG A 108 1.60 -27.53 -35.05
CA ARG A 108 1.33 -26.99 -36.41
C ARG A 108 2.61 -26.96 -37.26
N PHE A 109 3.75 -26.68 -36.65
CA PHE A 109 5.06 -26.79 -37.31
C PHE A 109 5.35 -28.23 -37.76
N GLU A 110 5.11 -29.23 -36.91
CA GLU A 110 5.27 -30.66 -37.25
C GLU A 110 4.36 -31.13 -38.39
N ARG A 111 3.22 -30.45 -38.61
CA ARG A 111 2.32 -30.69 -39.74
C ARG A 111 2.72 -29.92 -41.02
N GLY A 112 3.89 -29.30 -41.05
CA GLY A 112 4.40 -28.56 -42.20
C GLY A 112 4.08 -27.06 -42.21
N GLY A 113 3.54 -26.51 -41.11
CA GLY A 113 3.37 -25.07 -40.96
C GLY A 113 4.71 -24.35 -40.79
N GLN A 114 4.77 -23.06 -41.16
CA GLN A 114 5.96 -22.25 -40.91
C GLN A 114 5.98 -21.75 -39.47
N LEU A 115 7.11 -21.94 -38.77
CA LEU A 115 7.24 -21.54 -37.36
C LEU A 115 6.96 -20.05 -37.13
N VAL A 116 7.40 -19.20 -38.07
CA VAL A 116 7.19 -17.75 -38.02
C VAL A 116 5.70 -17.40 -38.07
N ASP A 117 4.95 -18.00 -39.00
CA ASP A 117 3.52 -17.75 -39.16
C ASP A 117 2.72 -18.22 -37.94
N GLU A 118 3.10 -19.37 -37.38
CA GLU A 118 2.41 -19.93 -36.22
C GLU A 118 2.70 -19.15 -34.94
N LEU A 119 3.93 -18.66 -34.76
CA LEU A 119 4.28 -17.74 -33.68
C LEU A 119 3.57 -16.38 -33.82
N ALA A 120 3.36 -15.90 -35.05
CA ALA A 120 2.70 -14.61 -35.30
C ALA A 120 1.21 -14.63 -34.92
N LYS A 121 0.54 -15.78 -35.03
CA LYS A 121 -0.87 -15.98 -34.65
C LYS A 121 -1.08 -16.14 -33.14
N LEU A 122 -0.02 -16.36 -32.37
CA LEU A 122 -0.12 -16.69 -30.94
C LEU A 122 -0.65 -15.51 -30.08
N PRO A 123 -0.20 -14.25 -30.27
CA PRO A 123 -0.72 -13.09 -29.54
C PRO A 123 -2.20 -12.82 -29.81
N ASP A 124 -2.71 -13.09 -31.01
CA ASP A 124 -4.14 -12.89 -31.32
C ASP A 124 -5.04 -13.83 -30.52
N ARG A 125 -4.51 -14.99 -30.13
CA ARG A 125 -5.27 -16.05 -29.43
C ARG A 125 -5.17 -15.96 -27.92
N LEU A 126 -3.99 -15.60 -27.42
CA LEU A 126 -3.67 -15.58 -25.99
C LEU A 126 -3.62 -14.16 -25.41
N GLY A 127 -3.42 -13.15 -26.25
CA GLY A 127 -3.42 -11.74 -25.87
C GLY A 127 -2.10 -11.02 -26.20
N PRO A 128 -2.14 -9.68 -26.21
CA PRO A 128 -1.04 -8.83 -26.68
C PRO A 128 0.23 -8.89 -25.81
N GLU A 129 0.15 -9.42 -24.59
CA GLU A 129 1.30 -9.52 -23.67
C GLU A 129 2.37 -10.51 -24.16
N LEU A 130 2.00 -11.47 -25.01
CA LEU A 130 2.94 -12.40 -25.65
C LEU A 130 3.67 -11.77 -26.84
N GLN A 131 3.18 -10.65 -27.36
CA GLN A 131 3.72 -10.07 -28.58
C GLN A 131 5.23 -9.77 -28.50
N PRO A 132 5.79 -9.22 -27.42
CA PRO A 132 7.25 -9.04 -27.29
C PRO A 132 8.04 -10.34 -27.39
N LEU A 133 7.51 -11.44 -26.85
CA LEU A 133 8.12 -12.77 -26.95
C LEU A 133 8.06 -13.29 -28.38
N CYS A 134 6.86 -13.33 -28.97
CA CYS A 134 6.65 -13.80 -30.34
C CYS A 134 7.50 -13.01 -31.35
N THR A 135 7.52 -11.67 -31.26
CA THR A 135 8.35 -10.83 -32.11
C THR A 135 9.83 -11.16 -31.97
N THR A 136 10.32 -11.39 -30.74
CA THR A 136 11.72 -11.73 -30.49
C THR A 136 12.09 -13.09 -31.13
N LEU A 137 11.21 -14.08 -30.99
CA LEU A 137 11.39 -15.41 -31.59
C LEU A 137 11.33 -15.34 -33.12
N ILE A 138 10.35 -14.62 -33.68
CA ILE A 138 10.18 -14.44 -35.13
C ILE A 138 11.39 -13.75 -35.75
N VAL A 139 11.84 -12.63 -35.17
CA VAL A 139 13.00 -11.89 -35.68
C VAL A 139 14.24 -12.78 -35.68
N SER A 140 14.46 -13.57 -34.63
CA SER A 140 15.59 -14.50 -34.61
C SER A 140 15.44 -15.63 -35.64
N ALA A 141 14.22 -16.15 -35.83
CA ALA A 141 13.95 -17.19 -36.80
C ALA A 141 14.18 -16.73 -38.25
N SER A 142 13.76 -15.51 -38.58
CA SER A 142 13.84 -14.97 -39.96
C SER A 142 15.21 -14.39 -40.30
N SER A 143 15.89 -13.78 -39.33
CA SER A 143 17.21 -13.15 -39.55
C SER A 143 18.39 -14.07 -39.28
N GLY A 144 18.17 -15.22 -38.63
CA GLY A 144 19.25 -16.10 -38.14
C GLY A 144 20.07 -15.48 -37.00
N ALA A 145 19.69 -14.31 -36.48
CA ALA A 145 20.40 -13.64 -35.41
C ALA A 145 20.40 -14.48 -34.11
N PRO A 146 21.49 -14.40 -33.31
CA PRO A 146 21.60 -15.17 -32.08
C PRO A 146 20.45 -14.85 -31.12
N LEU A 147 19.67 -15.88 -30.79
CA LEU A 147 18.46 -15.76 -29.97
C LEU A 147 18.77 -15.47 -28.50
N GLY A 148 19.91 -15.96 -28.00
CA GLY A 148 20.32 -15.89 -26.59
C GLY A 148 20.31 -14.46 -26.01
N PRO A 149 21.05 -13.50 -26.60
CA PRO A 149 21.09 -12.11 -26.10
C PRO A 149 19.71 -11.42 -26.09
N SER A 150 18.88 -11.68 -27.09
CA SER A 150 17.54 -11.09 -27.19
C SER A 150 16.57 -11.68 -26.17
N LEU A 151 16.61 -13.00 -25.95
CA LEU A 151 15.87 -13.66 -24.87
C LEU A 151 16.34 -13.20 -23.49
N GLN A 152 17.63 -13.02 -23.27
CA GLN A 152 18.16 -12.52 -21.99
C GLN A 152 17.64 -11.10 -21.69
N ARG A 153 17.67 -10.20 -22.69
CA ARG A 153 17.08 -8.86 -22.56
C ARG A 153 15.58 -8.91 -22.25
N LEU A 154 14.86 -9.83 -22.89
CA LEU A 154 13.44 -10.03 -22.65
C LEU A 154 13.17 -10.59 -21.25
N ALA A 155 13.94 -11.57 -20.80
CA ALA A 155 13.86 -12.15 -19.45
C ALA A 155 14.08 -11.07 -18.39
N ASP A 156 15.11 -10.23 -18.57
CA ASP A 156 15.39 -9.12 -17.67
C ASP A 156 14.27 -8.07 -17.68
N ALA A 157 13.68 -7.78 -18.84
CA ALA A 157 12.52 -6.89 -18.95
C ALA A 157 11.30 -7.44 -18.20
N GLN A 158 11.02 -8.73 -18.32
CA GLN A 158 9.93 -9.40 -17.60
C GLN A 158 10.19 -9.42 -16.08
N ARG A 159 11.43 -9.71 -15.64
CA ARG A 159 11.83 -9.65 -14.22
C ARG A 159 11.66 -8.23 -13.66
N ARG A 160 12.06 -7.20 -14.41
CA ARG A 160 11.83 -5.79 -14.05
C ARG A 160 10.34 -5.44 -13.96
N ARG A 161 9.49 -5.96 -14.86
CA ARG A 161 8.03 -5.80 -14.80
C ARG A 161 7.45 -6.41 -13.51
N VAL A 162 7.86 -7.62 -13.15
CA VAL A 162 7.42 -8.29 -11.92
C VAL A 162 7.88 -7.53 -10.67
N ARG A 163 9.09 -6.96 -10.67
CA ARG A 163 9.60 -6.14 -9.56
C ARG A 163 8.81 -4.84 -9.39
N ARG A 164 8.54 -4.11 -10.48
CA ARG A 164 7.73 -2.87 -10.45
C ARG A 164 6.33 -3.08 -9.88
N TYR A 165 5.67 -4.18 -10.25
CA TYR A 165 4.36 -4.54 -9.71
C TYR A 165 4.38 -4.79 -8.19
N LYS A 166 5.52 -5.25 -7.64
CA LYS A 166 5.71 -5.42 -6.19
C LYS A 166 6.03 -4.09 -5.51
N GLU A 167 6.84 -3.24 -6.14
CA GLU A 167 7.28 -1.95 -5.60
C GLU A 167 6.15 -0.91 -5.53
N GLU A 168 5.20 -0.93 -6.46
CA GLU A 168 4.01 -0.07 -6.44
C GLU A 168 3.16 -0.26 -5.17
N ARG A 169 3.22 -1.45 -4.55
CA ARG A 169 2.51 -1.75 -3.29
C ARG A 169 3.26 -1.24 -2.06
N VAL A 170 4.59 -1.10 -2.15
CA VAL A 170 5.46 -0.63 -1.06
C VAL A 170 5.31 0.89 -0.84
N ARG A 171 5.03 1.67 -1.90
CA ARG A 171 4.81 3.13 -1.80
C ARG A 171 3.61 3.53 -0.93
N ARG A 172 2.69 2.60 -0.62
CA ARG A 172 1.54 2.87 0.26
C ARG A 172 1.83 2.62 1.74
N LEU A 173 2.94 1.96 2.08
CA LEU A 173 3.32 1.68 3.47
C LEU A 173 3.51 2.93 4.34
N PRO A 174 4.13 4.04 3.87
CA PRO A 174 4.28 5.23 4.70
C PRO A 174 2.92 5.79 5.11
N VAL A 175 1.98 5.87 4.17
CA VAL A 175 0.64 6.41 4.43
C VAL A 175 -0.15 5.53 5.40
N LEU A 176 0.02 4.19 5.31
CA LEU A 176 -0.58 3.26 6.27
C LEU A 176 0.04 3.37 7.68
N LEU A 177 1.30 3.78 7.80
CA LEU A 177 1.98 3.98 9.10
C LEU A 177 1.69 5.36 9.71
N LEU A 178 1.46 6.40 8.89
CA LEU A 178 1.12 7.74 9.39
C LEU A 178 -0.28 7.79 10.04
N ALA A 179 -1.26 7.07 9.49
CA ALA A 179 -2.64 7.08 10.00
C ALA A 179 -2.78 6.64 11.48
N PRO A 180 -2.20 5.50 11.94
CA PRO A 180 -2.25 5.12 13.36
C PRO A 180 -1.42 6.07 14.23
N LEU A 181 -0.31 6.61 13.72
CA LEU A 181 0.54 7.55 14.46
C LEU A 181 -0.23 8.85 14.79
N ILE A 182 -0.91 9.45 13.80
CA ILE A 182 -1.72 10.67 13.99
C ILE A 182 -2.84 10.41 15.00
N THR A 183 -3.47 9.24 14.92
CA THR A 183 -4.56 8.85 15.83
C THR A 183 -4.08 8.70 17.29
N LEU A 184 -2.81 8.38 17.53
CA LEU A 184 -2.23 8.27 18.87
C LEU A 184 -1.69 9.63 19.39
N VAL A 185 -1.04 10.40 18.53
CA VAL A 185 -0.36 11.65 18.92
C VAL A 185 -1.36 12.78 19.19
N LEU A 186 -2.41 12.91 18.38
CA LEU A 186 -3.40 13.97 18.50
C LEU A 186 -4.12 13.99 19.86
N PRO A 187 -4.67 12.86 20.38
CA PRO A 187 -5.29 12.87 21.71
C PRO A 187 -4.29 13.08 22.84
N ALA A 188 -3.07 12.53 22.73
CA ALA A 188 -2.01 12.75 23.71
C ALA A 188 -1.63 14.23 23.81
N PHE A 189 -1.55 14.93 22.67
CA PHE A 189 -1.25 16.36 22.61
C PHE A 189 -2.36 17.21 23.24
N VAL A 190 -3.63 16.91 22.95
CA VAL A 190 -4.79 17.58 23.58
C VAL A 190 -4.76 17.38 25.10
N MET A 191 -4.47 16.16 25.55
CA MET A 191 -4.39 15.85 26.97
C MET A 191 -3.23 16.61 27.65
N LEU A 192 -2.06 16.71 27.00
CA LEU A 192 -0.91 17.44 27.52
C LEU A 192 -1.14 18.96 27.60
N THR A 193 -1.92 19.53 26.68
CA THR A 193 -2.19 20.98 26.61
C THR A 193 -3.36 21.41 27.48
N VAL A 194 -4.46 20.67 27.49
CA VAL A 194 -5.69 21.02 28.22
C VAL A 194 -5.54 20.81 29.73
N VAL A 195 -4.88 19.72 30.15
CA VAL A 195 -4.74 19.38 31.58
C VAL A 195 -4.05 20.48 32.41
N PRO A 196 -2.86 20.99 32.05
CA PRO A 196 -2.20 22.02 32.85
C PRO A 196 -2.97 23.34 32.86
N VAL A 197 -3.57 23.74 31.74
CA VAL A 197 -4.41 24.94 31.65
C VAL A 197 -5.64 24.81 32.54
N ALA A 198 -6.31 23.66 32.52
CA ALA A 198 -7.44 23.40 33.40
C ALA A 198 -7.04 23.45 34.89
N ILE A 199 -5.87 22.88 35.25
CA ILE A 199 -5.35 22.93 36.62
C ILE A 199 -5.00 24.36 37.04
N THR A 200 -4.33 25.14 36.19
CA THR A 200 -3.96 26.52 36.52
C THR A 200 -5.20 27.39 36.68
N THR A 201 -6.14 27.34 35.74
CA THR A 201 -7.40 28.10 35.84
C THR A 201 -8.24 27.69 37.05
N ALA A 202 -8.26 26.40 37.43
CA ALA A 202 -8.93 25.96 38.64
C ALA A 202 -8.24 26.48 39.92
N ARG A 203 -6.91 26.62 39.92
CA ARG A 203 -6.14 27.19 41.03
C ARG A 203 -6.31 28.71 41.14
N THR A 204 -6.24 29.46 40.04
CA THR A 204 -6.41 30.93 40.04
C THR A 204 -7.87 31.37 40.12
N GLY A 205 -8.84 30.56 39.70
CA GLY A 205 -10.26 30.86 39.87
C GLY A 205 -10.74 30.86 41.33
N LEU A 206 -9.92 30.33 42.26
CA LEU A 206 -10.20 30.28 43.69
C LEU A 206 -9.46 31.35 44.51
N THR A 207 -8.69 32.26 43.89
CA THR A 207 -8.29 33.49 44.59
C THR A 207 -9.48 34.45 44.58
N PRO A 208 -10.22 34.61 45.69
CA PRO A 208 -11.34 35.52 45.72
C PRO A 208 -10.85 36.93 45.45
N LEU A 209 -11.57 37.69 44.62
CA LEU A 209 -11.41 39.13 44.38
C LEU A 209 -11.72 39.98 45.65
N ASN A 210 -11.54 39.42 46.85
CA ASN A 210 -11.99 40.00 48.11
C ASN A 210 -10.86 40.65 48.94
N SER A 211 -9.86 41.22 48.28
CA SER A 211 -8.99 42.20 48.92
C SER A 211 -9.26 43.58 48.31
N SER A 212 -10.47 44.11 48.55
CA SER A 212 -10.63 45.56 48.61
C SER A 212 -9.64 46.05 49.68
N PRO A 213 -8.76 47.03 49.39
CA PRO A 213 -7.87 47.57 50.40
C PRO A 213 -8.71 48.09 51.57
N PRO A 214 -8.37 47.81 52.84
CA PRO A 214 -9.12 48.35 53.97
C PRO A 214 -9.03 49.88 53.91
N LEU A 215 -10.19 50.54 53.83
CA LEU A 215 -10.40 51.99 53.94
C LEU A 215 -10.03 52.58 55.32
N ASN A 216 -9.09 51.95 56.04
CA ASN A 216 -8.69 52.30 57.41
C ASN A 216 -7.22 52.77 57.51
N SER A 217 -6.56 53.04 56.38
CA SER A 217 -5.21 53.62 56.34
C SER A 217 -5.19 55.07 55.88
N LEU A 218 -6.30 55.80 56.00
CA LEU A 218 -6.26 57.27 55.90
C LEU A 218 -5.57 57.80 57.16
N PRO A 219 -4.38 58.42 57.06
CA PRO A 219 -3.78 59.07 58.22
C PRO A 219 -4.68 60.24 58.62
N LEU A 220 -5.24 60.19 59.83
CA LEU A 220 -5.85 61.38 60.43
C LEU A 220 -4.73 62.43 60.61
N PRO A 221 -4.87 63.66 60.09
CA PRO A 221 -4.02 64.76 60.49
C PRO A 221 -4.42 65.17 61.92
N ASP A 222 -3.79 64.57 62.92
CA ASP A 222 -3.74 65.13 64.26
C ASP A 222 -2.99 66.47 64.22
N THR A 223 -3.47 67.42 65.02
CA THR A 223 -2.94 68.79 65.27
C THR A 223 -3.36 69.90 64.29
N LEU A 224 -4.62 70.34 64.39
CA LEU A 224 -4.94 71.76 64.19
C LEU A 224 -4.61 72.51 65.50
N PRO A 225 -3.77 73.56 65.49
CA PRO A 225 -3.59 74.40 66.66
C PRO A 225 -4.86 75.22 66.89
N LEU A 226 -5.47 75.08 68.07
CA LEU A 226 -6.57 75.95 68.49
C LEU A 226 -6.05 77.39 68.69
N PRO A 227 -6.63 78.40 68.02
CA PRO A 227 -6.30 79.79 68.29
C PRO A 227 -6.95 80.23 69.62
N ASN A 228 -6.12 80.78 70.51
CA ASN A 228 -6.52 81.53 71.69
C ASN A 228 -7.38 82.74 71.30
N THR A 229 -8.48 82.97 72.04
CA THR A 229 -9.29 84.21 72.15
C THR A 229 -10.64 83.78 72.77
N ASP A 230 -11.20 84.29 73.87
CA ASP A 230 -10.94 85.45 74.72
C ASP A 230 -11.54 85.19 76.13
N ALA A 231 -11.09 85.99 77.10
CA ALA A 231 -11.85 86.38 78.31
C ALA A 231 -13.22 87.00 77.92
N PRO A 232 -14.20 87.34 78.81
CA PRO A 232 -14.04 87.80 80.20
C PRO A 232 -15.17 87.39 81.19
N ALA A 233 -15.02 87.80 82.45
CA ALA A 233 -16.06 88.47 83.28
C ALA A 233 -16.03 88.07 84.78
N SER A 234 -15.63 89.02 85.63
CA SER A 234 -16.20 89.24 86.98
C SER A 234 -17.72 89.44 86.89
N PRO A 235 -18.56 89.19 87.91
CA PRO A 235 -18.74 90.11 89.07
C PRO A 235 -19.36 89.39 90.32
N PRO A 236 -20.10 90.06 91.23
CA PRO A 236 -19.96 91.39 91.82
C PRO A 236 -19.36 91.37 93.25
#